data_AF-A0A9X3ETX2-F1
#
_entry.id   AF-A0A9X3ETX2-F1
#
_cell.length_a   1.000
_cell.length_b   1.000
_cell.length_c   1.000
_cell.angle_alpha   90.00
_cell.angle_beta   90.00
_cell.angle_gamma   90.00
#
_symmetry.space_group_name_H-M   'P 1'
#
loop_
_entity.id
_entity.type
_entity.pdbx_description
1 polymer ?
#
loop_
_entity_poly.entity_id
_entity_poly.type
_entity_poly.pdbx_seq_one_letter_code
_entity_poly.pdbx_strand_id
1 'polypeptide(L)'
;MFKIRADQADTLADDDLVRRIIAYLQVRMPDKIARHDPFDLRAVILHCFEIARSYAIDSERGLFTFVMDMLAVGPCFHVQPKIQAILDRRDIDEQVRLDRIVDDVDDAAWEEAARITNPAVYWDDVLAEADRNRR
;
A
#
# COMPACT_ATOMS: atom_id res chain seq x y z
N MET A 1 12.10 -32.90 -5.38
CA MET A 1 11.53 -32.04 -4.33
C MET A 1 12.24 -30.69 -4.40
N PHE A 2 11.61 -29.69 -5.01
CA PHE A 2 12.22 -28.36 -5.17
C PHE A 2 12.28 -27.68 -3.81
N LYS A 3 13.49 -27.46 -3.27
CA LYS A 3 13.72 -26.68 -2.06
C LYS A 3 13.63 -25.20 -2.43
N ILE A 4 12.42 -24.67 -2.49
CA ILE A 4 12.20 -23.22 -2.54
C ILE A 4 12.62 -22.68 -1.18
N ARG A 5 13.57 -21.73 -1.16
CA ARG A 5 13.99 -21.05 0.08
C ARG A 5 12.85 -20.11 0.52
N ALA A 6 12.69 -19.88 1.83
CA ALA A 6 11.59 -19.05 2.36
C ALA A 6 11.45 -17.71 1.62
N ASP A 7 12.57 -17.01 1.41
CA ASP A 7 12.63 -15.73 0.68
C ASP A 7 12.10 -15.81 -0.76
N GLN A 8 12.27 -16.96 -1.42
CA GLN A 8 11.74 -17.19 -2.77
C GLN A 8 10.24 -17.47 -2.75
N ALA A 9 9.72 -18.06 -1.68
CA ALA A 9 8.29 -18.27 -1.52
C ALA A 9 7.56 -16.95 -1.24
N ASP A 10 8.14 -16.09 -0.41
CA ASP A 10 7.58 -14.76 -0.10
C ASP A 10 7.56 -13.87 -1.34
N THR A 11 8.63 -13.88 -2.15
CA THR A 11 8.67 -13.16 -3.42
C THR A 11 7.58 -13.64 -4.40
N LEU A 12 7.35 -14.97 -4.46
CA LEU A 12 6.32 -15.54 -5.33
C LEU A 12 4.90 -15.22 -4.85
N ALA A 13 4.69 -15.17 -3.53
CA ALA A 13 3.42 -14.77 -2.93
C ALA A 13 3.12 -13.29 -3.21
N ASP A 14 4.11 -12.41 -3.07
CA ASP A 14 4.00 -11.00 -3.40
C ASP A 14 3.65 -10.80 -4.88
N ASP A 15 4.30 -11.53 -5.79
CA ASP A 15 4.03 -11.44 -7.22
C ASP A 15 2.60 -11.87 -7.58
N ASP A 16 2.05 -12.90 -6.92
CA ASP A 16 0.65 -13.31 -7.11
C ASP A 16 -0.30 -12.24 -6.56
N LEU A 17 -0.06 -11.75 -5.33
CA LEU A 17 -0.86 -10.71 -4.71
C LEU A 17 -0.89 -9.43 -5.54
N VAL A 18 0.27 -8.97 -6.03
CA VAL A 18 0.40 -7.81 -6.92
C VAL A 18 -0.49 -7.99 -8.16
N ARG A 19 -0.44 -9.15 -8.81
CA ARG A 19 -1.27 -9.41 -10.00
C ARG A 19 -2.76 -9.32 -9.70
N ARG A 20 -3.20 -9.87 -8.56
CA ARG A 20 -4.60 -9.80 -8.14
C ARG A 20 -5.03 -8.36 -7.81
N ILE A 21 -4.16 -7.57 -7.18
CA ILE A 21 -4.41 -6.15 -6.90
C ILE A 21 -4.54 -5.37 -8.20
N ILE A 22 -3.63 -5.57 -9.17
CA ILE A 22 -3.70 -4.91 -10.49
C ILE A 22 -5.03 -5.25 -11.17
N ALA A 23 -5.40 -6.54 -11.21
CA ALA A 23 -6.67 -6.96 -11.80
C ALA A 23 -7.88 -6.33 -11.10
N TYR A 24 -7.85 -6.21 -9.77
CA TYR A 24 -8.89 -5.55 -9.00
C TYR A 24 -8.99 -4.05 -9.35
N LEU A 25 -7.85 -3.35 -9.38
CA LEU A 25 -7.78 -1.91 -9.69
C LEU A 25 -8.29 -1.62 -11.10
N GLN A 26 -7.96 -2.46 -12.08
CA GLN A 26 -8.46 -2.35 -13.46
C GLN A 26 -9.98 -2.42 -13.56
N VAL A 27 -10.62 -3.23 -12.71
CA VAL A 27 -12.07 -3.41 -12.71
C VAL A 27 -12.78 -2.35 -11.86
N ARG A 28 -12.22 -1.99 -10.70
CA ARG A 28 -12.94 -1.20 -9.68
C ARG A 28 -12.52 0.25 -9.59
N MET A 29 -11.32 0.60 -10.05
CA MET A 29 -10.78 1.96 -9.95
C MET A 29 -10.06 2.40 -11.23
N PRO A 30 -10.66 2.22 -12.43
CA PRO A 30 -9.97 2.51 -13.69
C PRO A 30 -9.48 3.96 -13.78
N ASP A 31 -10.25 4.92 -13.27
CA ASP A 31 -9.89 6.34 -13.29
C ASP A 31 -8.66 6.69 -12.44
N LYS A 32 -8.44 5.95 -11.35
CA LYS A 32 -7.30 6.15 -10.45
C LYS A 32 -6.00 5.60 -11.03
N ILE A 33 -6.10 4.63 -11.95
CA ILE A 33 -4.93 4.00 -12.59
C ILE A 33 -4.76 4.41 -14.06
N ALA A 34 -5.66 5.22 -14.62
CA ALA A 34 -5.71 5.56 -16.05
C ALA A 34 -4.43 6.23 -16.59
N ARG A 35 -3.57 6.74 -15.71
CA ARG A 35 -2.30 7.39 -16.06
C ARG A 35 -1.07 6.48 -16.01
N HIS A 36 -1.22 5.26 -15.50
CA HIS A 36 -0.10 4.35 -15.22
C HIS A 36 -0.10 3.17 -16.19
N ASP A 37 1.05 2.88 -16.80
CA ASP A 37 1.27 1.61 -17.52
C ASP A 37 1.15 0.45 -16.51
N PRO A 38 0.65 -0.75 -16.87
CA PRO A 38 0.77 -1.96 -16.05
C PRO A 38 2.12 -2.15 -15.32
N PHE A 39 3.24 -1.73 -15.93
CA PHE A 39 4.56 -1.76 -15.28
C PHE A 39 4.71 -0.76 -14.13
N ASP A 40 4.12 0.42 -14.25
CA ASP A 40 4.11 1.45 -13.21
C ASP A 40 3.29 0.99 -12.00
N LEU A 41 2.18 0.31 -12.25
CA LEU A 41 1.31 -0.21 -11.18
C LEU A 41 2.02 -1.24 -10.30
N ARG A 42 2.88 -2.08 -10.89
CA ARG A 42 3.67 -3.02 -10.09
C ARG A 42 4.63 -2.29 -9.15
N ALA A 43 5.35 -1.27 -9.64
CA ALA A 43 6.27 -0.49 -8.82
C ALA A 43 5.52 0.23 -7.68
N VAL A 44 4.38 0.84 -7.99
CA VAL A 44 3.52 1.50 -6.98
C VAL A 44 3.05 0.52 -5.91
N ILE A 45 2.55 -0.66 -6.28
CA ILE A 45 2.05 -1.64 -5.30
C ILE A 45 3.18 -2.16 -4.41
N LEU A 46 4.36 -2.43 -4.97
CA LEU A 46 5.50 -2.87 -4.18
C LEU A 46 5.96 -1.79 -3.19
N HIS A 47 5.98 -0.52 -3.63
CA HIS A 47 6.24 0.60 -2.74
C HIS A 47 5.22 0.68 -1.60
N CYS A 48 3.93 0.46 -1.89
CA CYS A 48 2.90 0.37 -0.85
C CYS A 48 3.18 -0.79 0.12
N PHE A 49 3.64 -1.95 -0.35
CA PHE A 49 4.01 -3.08 0.51
C PHE A 49 5.19 -2.75 1.41
N GLU A 50 6.21 -2.08 0.88
CA GLU A 50 7.38 -1.65 1.67
C GLU A 50 6.95 -0.74 2.82
N ILE A 51 6.06 0.22 2.55
CA ILE A 51 5.52 1.11 3.59
C ILE A 51 4.64 0.33 4.58
N ALA A 52 3.73 -0.51 4.11
CA ALA A 52 2.87 -1.31 4.99
C ALA A 52 3.70 -2.19 5.94
N ARG A 53 4.74 -2.85 5.42
CA ARG A 53 5.68 -3.69 6.19
C ARG A 53 6.48 -2.89 7.21
N SER A 54 6.74 -1.61 6.96
CA SER A 54 7.36 -0.73 7.97
C SER A 54 6.50 -0.61 9.24
N TYR A 55 5.17 -0.79 9.11
CA TYR A 55 4.20 -0.88 10.19
C TYR A 55 3.92 -2.33 10.64
N ALA A 56 4.71 -3.32 10.22
CA ALA A 56 4.48 -4.74 10.48
C ALA A 56 3.07 -5.19 10.04
N ILE A 57 2.70 -4.80 8.82
CA ILE A 57 1.52 -5.31 8.10
C ILE A 57 2.05 -6.27 7.03
N ASP A 58 1.80 -7.56 7.22
CA ASP A 58 2.35 -8.63 6.40
C ASP A 58 1.26 -9.53 5.80
N SER A 59 0.03 -9.51 6.34
CA SER A 59 -1.03 -10.33 5.80
C SER A 59 -1.49 -9.84 4.41
N GLU A 60 -1.91 -10.76 3.53
CA GLU A 60 -2.41 -10.39 2.21
C GLU A 60 -3.59 -9.40 2.29
N ARG A 61 -4.47 -9.58 3.29
CA ARG A 61 -5.61 -8.69 3.53
C ARG A 61 -5.13 -7.31 3.98
N GLY A 62 -4.18 -7.25 4.91
CA GLY A 62 -3.63 -5.99 5.40
C GLY A 62 -2.89 -5.21 4.31
N LEU A 63 -2.04 -5.90 3.54
CA LEU A 63 -1.37 -5.32 2.38
C LEU A 63 -2.38 -4.79 1.35
N PHE A 64 -3.42 -5.57 1.04
CA PHE A 64 -4.48 -5.14 0.14
C PHE A 64 -5.18 -3.86 0.64
N THR A 65 -5.63 -3.85 1.89
CA THR A 65 -6.30 -2.68 2.50
C THR A 65 -5.38 -1.46 2.45
N PHE A 66 -4.13 -1.60 2.87
CA PHE A 66 -3.18 -0.49 2.91
C PHE A 66 -2.90 0.10 1.52
N VAL A 67 -2.79 -0.75 0.49
CA VAL A 67 -2.64 -0.29 -0.90
C VAL A 67 -3.87 0.48 -1.35
N MET A 68 -5.07 0.00 -1.04
CA MET A 68 -6.30 0.72 -1.39
C MET A 68 -6.34 2.09 -0.72
N ASP A 69 -5.96 2.19 0.55
CA ASP A 69 -5.95 3.45 1.29
C ASP A 69 -4.92 4.44 0.72
N MET A 70 -3.70 3.99 0.40
CA MET A 70 -2.68 4.83 -0.24
C MET A 70 -3.13 5.39 -1.60
N LEU A 71 -3.89 4.61 -2.38
CA LEU A 71 -4.37 5.02 -3.70
C LEU A 71 -5.66 5.85 -3.63
N ALA A 72 -6.54 5.55 -2.69
CA ALA A 72 -7.85 6.19 -2.57
C ALA A 72 -7.79 7.51 -1.79
N VAL A 73 -7.12 7.49 -0.63
CA VAL A 73 -7.00 8.62 0.30
C VAL A 73 -5.79 9.47 -0.08
N GLY A 74 -4.62 8.85 -0.14
CA GLY A 74 -3.38 9.50 -0.53
C GLY A 74 -2.15 8.75 -0.07
N PRO A 75 -1.00 8.89 -0.77
CA PRO A 75 0.19 8.08 -0.54
C PRO A 75 0.70 8.17 0.90
N CYS A 76 0.59 9.32 1.52
CA CYS A 76 1.08 9.58 2.87
C CYS A 76 -0.01 9.49 3.95
N PHE A 77 -1.17 8.87 3.69
CA PHE A 77 -2.26 8.84 4.69
C PHE A 77 -1.81 8.31 6.07
N HIS A 78 -0.89 7.34 6.05
CA HIS A 78 -0.33 6.67 7.21
C HIS A 78 0.50 7.57 8.14
N VAL A 79 0.89 8.77 7.71
CA VAL A 79 1.62 9.73 8.56
C VAL A 79 0.68 10.69 9.31
N GLN A 80 -0.63 10.61 9.06
CA GLN A 80 -1.61 11.39 9.82
C GLN A 80 -1.56 10.93 11.29
N PRO A 81 -1.49 11.84 12.28
CA PRO A 81 -1.17 11.47 13.66
C PRO A 81 -2.06 10.41 14.33
N LYS A 82 -3.37 10.40 14.06
CA LYS A 82 -4.30 9.41 14.65
C LYS A 82 -4.14 8.05 13.98
N ILE A 83 -4.04 8.03 12.66
CA ILE A 83 -3.81 6.80 11.89
C ILE A 83 -2.46 6.19 12.29
N GLN A 84 -1.40 7.00 12.29
CA GLN A 84 -0.06 6.58 12.66
C GLN A 84 -0.02 6.00 14.08
N ALA A 85 -0.66 6.67 15.04
CA ALA A 85 -0.70 6.20 16.42
C ALA A 85 -1.33 4.81 16.57
N ILE A 86 -2.30 4.44 15.72
CA ILE A 86 -2.89 3.09 15.71
C ILE A 86 -1.97 2.10 15.00
N LEU A 87 -1.41 2.47 13.84
CA LEU A 87 -0.48 1.63 13.09
C LEU A 87 0.75 1.23 13.92
N ASP A 88 1.27 2.14 14.74
CA ASP A 88 2.45 1.93 15.60
C ASP A 88 2.20 0.97 16.78
N ARG A 89 0.94 0.60 17.05
CA ARG A 89 0.58 -0.32 18.13
C ARG A 89 0.90 -1.79 17.84
N ARG A 90 2.19 -2.12 17.78
CA ARG A 90 2.66 -3.50 17.55
C ARG A 90 2.33 -4.49 18.68
N ASP A 91 1.76 -3.99 19.78
CA ASP A 91 1.26 -4.79 20.90
C ASP A 91 -0.10 -5.45 20.63
N ILE A 92 -0.80 -5.05 19.56
CA ILE A 92 -2.09 -5.61 19.16
C ILE A 92 -2.01 -6.21 17.75
N ASP A 93 -2.91 -7.17 17.50
CA ASP A 93 -3.00 -7.88 16.23
C ASP A 93 -3.18 -6.92 15.04
N GLU A 94 -2.58 -7.27 13.90
CA GLU A 94 -2.65 -6.50 12.66
C GLU A 94 -4.09 -6.19 12.24
N GLN A 95 -4.97 -7.19 12.28
CA GLN A 95 -6.35 -7.01 11.86
C GLN A 95 -7.07 -6.04 12.80
N VAL A 96 -6.82 -6.15 14.11
CA VAL A 96 -7.40 -5.26 15.12
C VAL A 96 -6.91 -3.82 14.93
N ARG A 97 -5.65 -3.61 14.52
CA ARG A 97 -5.16 -2.26 14.18
C ARG A 97 -5.91 -1.67 13.00
N LEU A 98 -6.05 -2.43 11.91
CA LEU A 98 -6.72 -1.96 10.70
C LEU A 98 -8.21 -1.69 10.95
N ASP A 99 -8.90 -2.54 11.72
CA ASP A 99 -10.29 -2.33 12.09
C ASP A 99 -10.45 -1.05 12.93
N ARG A 100 -9.54 -0.80 13.88
CA ARG A 100 -9.54 0.45 14.68
C ARG A 100 -9.27 1.70 13.86
N ILE A 101 -8.46 1.63 12.80
CA ILE A 101 -8.27 2.79 11.91
C ILE A 101 -9.61 3.19 11.27
N VAL A 102 -10.46 2.23 10.94
CA VAL A 102 -11.78 2.50 10.38
C VAL A 102 -12.76 2.97 11.45
N ASP A 103 -12.74 2.36 12.64
CA ASP A 103 -13.74 2.61 13.68
C ASP A 103 -13.43 3.85 14.55
N ASP A 104 -12.16 4.13 14.83
CA ASP A 104 -11.73 5.14 15.82
C ASP A 104 -11.26 6.47 15.19
N VAL A 105 -10.91 6.48 13.90
CA VAL A 105 -10.42 7.68 13.21
C VAL A 105 -11.60 8.43 12.60
N ASP A 106 -11.74 9.70 12.95
CA ASP A 106 -12.82 10.55 12.43
C ASP A 106 -12.61 10.99 10.98
N ASP A 107 -13.71 11.31 10.30
CA ASP A 107 -13.70 11.80 8.91
C ASP A 107 -12.76 13.01 8.73
N ALA A 108 -12.67 13.88 9.73
CA ALA A 108 -11.78 15.05 9.70
C ALA A 108 -10.31 14.65 9.57
N ALA A 109 -9.88 13.60 10.26
CA ALA A 109 -8.53 13.07 10.13
C ALA A 109 -8.31 12.38 8.78
N TRP A 110 -9.31 11.69 8.23
CA TRP A 110 -9.23 11.13 6.88
C TRP A 110 -9.11 12.21 5.79
N GLU A 111 -9.86 13.29 5.93
CA GLU A 111 -9.74 14.44 5.03
C GLU A 111 -8.38 15.15 5.16
N GLU A 112 -7.85 15.26 6.38
CA GLU A 112 -6.50 15.77 6.61
C GLU A 112 -5.46 14.87 5.92
N ALA A 113 -5.56 13.55 6.11
CA ALA A 113 -4.68 12.56 5.50
C ALA A 113 -4.63 12.70 3.97
N ALA A 114 -5.77 12.93 3.33
CA ALA A 114 -5.87 13.14 1.88
C ALA A 114 -5.18 14.43 1.38
N ARG A 115 -4.89 15.38 2.28
CA ARG A 115 -4.25 16.67 1.97
C ARG A 115 -2.75 16.72 2.30
N ILE A 116 -2.20 15.69 2.95
CA ILE A 116 -0.80 15.68 3.42
C ILE A 116 0.20 15.80 2.26
N THR A 117 -0.10 15.21 1.11
CA THR A 117 0.83 15.16 -0.03
C THR A 117 0.06 15.25 -1.34
N ASN A 118 0.68 15.86 -2.35
CA ASN A 118 0.16 15.83 -3.71
C ASN A 118 0.42 14.43 -4.32
N PRO A 119 -0.62 13.62 -4.61
CA PRO A 119 -0.42 12.26 -5.09
C PRO A 119 0.33 12.19 -6.42
N ALA A 120 0.11 13.14 -7.33
CA ALA A 120 0.75 13.12 -8.64
C ALA A 120 2.28 13.25 -8.52
N VAL A 121 2.75 14.22 -7.73
CA VAL A 121 4.19 14.44 -7.49
C VAL A 121 4.81 13.23 -6.79
N TYR A 122 4.14 12.70 -5.78
CA TYR A 122 4.65 11.55 -5.02
C TYR A 122 4.85 10.32 -5.90
N TRP A 123 3.85 9.99 -6.72
CA TRP A 123 3.93 8.80 -7.58
C TRP A 123 4.93 9.00 -8.72
N ASP A 124 5.06 10.20 -9.28
CA ASP A 124 6.10 10.50 -10.27
C ASP A 124 7.51 10.26 -9.69
N ASP A 125 7.76 10.66 -8.43
CA ASP A 125 9.03 10.44 -7.75
C ASP A 125 9.33 8.95 -7.52
N VAL A 126 8.34 8.19 -7.03
CA VAL A 126 8.43 6.73 -6.82
C VAL A 126 8.74 6.00 -8.13
N LEU A 127 8.05 6.37 -9.22
CA LEU A 127 8.26 5.75 -10.53
C LEU A 127 9.64 6.11 -11.10
N ALA A 128 10.07 7.36 -10.95
CA ALA A 128 11.41 7.78 -11.37
C ALA A 128 12.51 7.03 -10.61
N GLU A 129 12.29 6.68 -9.34
CA GLU A 129 13.21 5.85 -8.56
C GLU A 129 13.24 4.39 -9.02
N ALA A 130 12.07 3.79 -9.25
CA ALA A 130 11.96 2.44 -9.78
C ALA A 130 12.68 2.29 -11.13
N ASP A 131 12.56 3.29 -12.00
CA ASP A 131 13.25 3.35 -13.29
C ASP A 131 14.77 3.44 -13.16
N ARG A 132 15.28 4.18 -12.16
CA ARG A 132 16.73 4.25 -11.88
C ARG A 132 17.27 2.91 -11.42
N ASN A 133 16.55 2.22 -10.54
CA ASN A 133 16.96 0.92 -10.00
C ASN A 133 16.95 -0.22 -11.04
N ARG A 134 16.39 0.03 -12.23
CA ARG A 134 16.33 -0.92 -13.34
C ARG A 134 17.52 -0.82 -14.32
N ARG A 135 18.24 0.31 -14.34
CA ARG A 135 19.35 0.58 -15.28
C ARG A 135 20.68 0.13 -14.72
#